data_AF-A0A5K1CTX6-F1
#
_entry.id   AF-A0A5K1CTX6-F1
#
_cell.length_a   1.000
_cell.length_b   1.000
_cell.length_c   1.000
_cell.angle_alpha   90.00
_cell.angle_beta   90.00
_cell.angle_gamma   90.00
#
_symmetry.space_group_name_H-M   'P 1'
#
loop_
_entity.id
_entity.type
_entity.pdbx_description
1 polymer ?
#
loop_
_entity_poly.entity_id
_entity_poly.type
_entity_poly.pdbx_seq_one_letter_code
_entity_poly.pdbx_strand_id
1 'polypeptide(L)'
;RFSLVLAMMNARRSWEDCHKALPEKRKLIVCEPVVPENNDDSVRTRALLVEDLFLMVMYSAKVRHRTESEYRKHGEAAGFSNFRSPDVDHCFTRVELLDFTEHRRERPWMPGTVV
;
A
#
# COMPACT_ATOMS: atom_id res chain seq x y z
N ARG A 1 -15.40 14.91 -0.76
CA ARG A 1 -14.65 14.77 -2.03
C ARG A 1 -13.28 14.21 -1.67
N PHE A 2 -13.12 12.88 -1.69
CA PHE A 2 -11.85 12.24 -1.39
C PHE A 2 -11.11 12.06 -2.72
N SER A 3 -9.97 12.73 -2.85
CA SER A 3 -9.12 12.60 -4.04
C SER A 3 -8.41 11.26 -3.99
N LEU A 4 -8.87 10.31 -4.81
CA LEU A 4 -8.21 9.02 -5.03
C LEU A 4 -7.09 9.26 -6.05
N VAL A 5 -5.83 9.36 -5.60
CA VAL A 5 -4.68 9.32 -6.51
C VAL A 5 -4.22 7.87 -6.57
N LEU A 6 -4.64 7.14 -7.60
CA LEU A 6 -4.08 5.83 -7.94
C LEU A 6 -2.70 6.06 -8.57
N ALA A 7 -1.66 6.15 -7.76
CA ALA A 7 -0.29 6.25 -8.25
C ALA A 7 0.25 4.84 -8.50
N MET A 8 0.13 4.32 -9.72
CA MET A 8 1.14 3.36 -10.20
C MET A 8 2.44 4.17 -10.29
N MET A 9 3.33 4.02 -9.31
CA MET A 9 4.56 4.81 -9.23
C MET A 9 5.50 4.44 -10.40
N ASN A 10 5.26 5.08 -11.54
CA ASN A 10 6.34 5.50 -12.42
C ASN A 10 7.31 6.29 -11.51
N ALA A 11 8.59 5.88 -11.47
CA ALA A 11 9.63 6.29 -10.51
C ALA A 11 10.02 7.79 -10.51
N ARG A 12 9.09 8.69 -10.87
CA ARG A 12 9.29 10.12 -11.05
C ARG A 12 8.72 11.01 -9.94
N ARG A 13 7.90 10.50 -9.02
CA ARG A 13 7.36 11.31 -7.91
C ARG A 13 7.63 10.63 -6.58
N SER A 14 8.27 11.36 -5.67
CA SER A 14 8.52 10.90 -4.31
C SER A 14 7.22 10.98 -3.49
N TRP A 15 7.20 10.27 -2.36
CA TRP A 15 6.08 10.38 -1.42
C TRP A 15 5.95 11.78 -0.83
N GLU A 16 7.06 12.51 -0.71
CA GLU A 16 7.10 13.91 -0.29
C GLU A 16 6.40 14.83 -1.29
N ASP A 17 6.59 14.61 -2.59
CA ASP A 17 5.92 15.40 -3.63
C ASP A 17 4.41 15.17 -3.58
N CYS A 18 3.99 13.92 -3.42
CA CYS A 18 2.59 13.57 -3.18
C CYS A 18 2.07 14.23 -1.91
N HIS A 19 2.84 14.18 -0.83
CA HIS A 19 2.49 14.83 0.43
C HIS A 19 2.28 16.33 0.22
N LYS A 20 3.18 17.04 -0.46
CA LYS A 20 3.06 18.49 -0.75
C LYS A 20 1.87 18.83 -1.65
N ALA A 21 1.54 17.97 -2.63
CA ALA A 21 0.51 18.24 -3.64
C ALA A 21 -0.93 18.08 -3.16
N LEU A 22 -1.19 17.34 -2.07
CA LEU A 22 -2.54 17.11 -1.57
C LEU A 22 -3.10 18.37 -0.84
N PRO A 23 -4.40 18.45 -0.49
CA PRO A 23 -4.96 19.54 0.34
C PRO A 23 -4.99 19.14 1.83
N GLU A 24 -5.37 20.00 2.79
CA GLU A 24 -5.51 19.60 4.21
C GLU A 24 -6.33 18.29 4.40
N LYS A 25 -5.98 17.50 5.44
CA LYS A 25 -6.48 16.11 5.66
C LYS A 25 -6.15 15.21 4.47
N ARG A 26 -4.85 15.03 4.26
CA ARG A 26 -4.24 14.32 3.12
C ARG A 26 -4.38 12.82 3.29
N LYS A 27 -4.76 12.14 2.21
CA LYS A 27 -4.75 10.67 2.11
C LYS A 27 -4.09 10.28 0.80
N LEU A 28 -3.00 9.54 0.88
CA LEU A 28 -2.39 8.86 -0.27
C LEU A 28 -2.80 7.38 -0.21
N ILE A 29 -3.32 6.85 -1.32
CA ILE A 29 -3.68 5.45 -1.44
C ILE A 29 -2.90 4.86 -2.60
N VAL A 30 -2.18 3.77 -2.34
CA VAL A 30 -1.40 3.05 -3.36
C VAL A 30 -1.78 1.58 -3.30
N CYS A 31 -1.86 0.92 -4.47
CA CYS A 31 -2.04 -0.53 -4.55
C CYS A 31 -0.68 -1.14 -4.89
N GLU A 32 0.00 -1.65 -3.88
CA GLU A 32 1.34 -2.22 -4.01
C GLU A 32 1.42 -3.53 -3.22
N PRO A 33 2.27 -4.48 -3.64
CA PRO A 33 2.56 -5.65 -2.83
C PRO A 33 3.27 -5.22 -1.53
N VAL A 34 2.81 -5.77 -0.40
CA VAL A 34 3.41 -5.54 0.93
C VAL A 34 3.81 -6.90 1.46
N VAL A 35 5.11 -7.15 1.54
CA VAL A 35 5.64 -8.42 2.05
C VAL A 35 5.53 -8.48 3.57
N PRO A 36 5.19 -9.64 4.14
CA PRO A 36 5.18 -9.80 5.58
C PRO A 36 6.62 -9.71 6.12
N GLU A 37 6.77 -9.28 7.38
CA GLU A 37 8.08 -9.25 8.05
C GLU A 37 8.69 -10.66 8.20
N ASN A 38 7.83 -11.68 8.33
CA ASN A 38 8.21 -13.08 8.38
C ASN A 38 7.39 -13.88 7.39
N ASN A 39 8.03 -14.83 6.71
CA ASN A 39 7.35 -15.71 5.76
C ASN A 39 6.55 -16.79 6.48
N ASP A 40 5.43 -17.18 5.87
CA ASP A 40 4.61 -18.34 6.25
C ASP A 40 4.25 -19.20 5.02
N ASP A 41 3.52 -20.29 5.23
CA ASP A 41 3.12 -21.23 4.17
C ASP A 41 1.83 -20.80 3.43
N SER A 42 1.35 -19.58 3.65
CA SER A 42 0.11 -19.10 3.05
C SER A 42 0.22 -18.98 1.52
N VAL A 43 -0.92 -18.98 0.83
CA VAL A 43 -0.98 -18.68 -0.61
C VAL A 43 -0.44 -17.27 -0.89
N ARG A 44 -0.70 -16.33 0.03
CA ARG A 44 -0.25 -14.94 -0.06
C ARG A 44 1.26 -14.82 -0.03
N THR A 45 1.93 -15.40 0.97
CA THR A 45 3.40 -15.37 1.05
C THR A 45 4.03 -15.99 -0.19
N ARG A 46 3.50 -17.11 -0.68
CA ARG A 46 4.00 -17.72 -1.92
C ARG A 46 3.81 -16.82 -3.14
N ALA A 47 2.65 -16.17 -3.28
CA ALA A 47 2.40 -15.25 -4.40
C ALA A 47 3.39 -14.08 -4.39
N LEU A 48 3.59 -13.45 -3.22
CA LEU A 48 4.51 -12.31 -3.06
C LEU A 48 5.98 -12.70 -3.32
N LEU A 49 6.42 -13.89 -2.88
CA LEU A 49 7.76 -14.40 -3.17
C LEU A 49 7.97 -14.67 -4.67
N VAL A 50 6.94 -15.13 -5.37
CA VAL A 50 6.98 -15.31 -6.83
C VAL A 50 7.08 -13.95 -7.53
N GLU A 51 6.40 -12.92 -7.05
CA GLU A 51 6.53 -11.55 -7.58
C GLU A 51 7.93 -10.98 -7.36
N ASP A 52 8.53 -11.16 -6.17
CA ASP A 52 9.92 -10.77 -5.91
C ASP A 52 10.91 -11.49 -6.84
N LEU A 53 10.71 -12.80 -7.05
CA LEU A 53 11.53 -13.57 -8.00
C LEU A 53 11.37 -13.04 -9.43
N PHE A 54 10.14 -12.72 -9.84
CA PHE A 54 9.87 -12.14 -11.16
C PHE A 54 10.58 -10.79 -11.33
N LEU A 55 10.53 -9.91 -10.32
CA LEU A 55 11.23 -8.63 -10.34
C LEU A 55 12.75 -8.78 -10.41
N MET A 56 13.31 -9.71 -9.63
CA MET A 56 14.74 -10.01 -9.65
C MET A 56 15.20 -10.45 -11.05
N VAL A 57 14.46 -11.36 -11.69
CA VAL A 57 14.81 -11.92 -13.01
C VAL A 57 14.68 -10.87 -14.11
N MET A 58 13.62 -10.05 -14.07
CA MET A 58 13.29 -9.11 -15.14
C MET A 58 14.02 -7.77 -15.04
N TYR A 59 14.24 -7.26 -13.83
CA TYR A 59 14.65 -5.86 -13.60
C TYR A 59 15.94 -5.68 -12.79
N SER A 60 16.57 -6.78 -12.32
CA SER A 60 17.77 -6.85 -11.46
C SER A 60 17.46 -7.27 -10.03
N ALA A 61 18.39 -8.02 -9.43
CA ALA A 61 18.37 -8.52 -8.05
C ALA A 61 18.33 -7.46 -6.94
N LYS A 62 18.34 -6.16 -7.29
CA LYS A 62 18.18 -5.06 -6.33
C LYS A 62 16.72 -4.61 -6.16
N VAL A 63 15.82 -5.06 -7.03
CA VAL A 63 14.39 -4.72 -6.94
C VAL A 63 13.69 -5.76 -6.09
N ARG A 64 12.98 -5.29 -5.06
CA ARG A 64 12.13 -6.11 -4.19
C ARG A 64 10.92 -5.32 -3.71
N HIS A 65 9.88 -6.03 -3.31
CA HIS A 65 8.75 -5.50 -2.57
C HIS A 65 9.17 -5.11 -1.15
N ARG A 66 8.40 -4.19 -0.56
CA ARG A 66 8.69 -3.60 0.74
C ARG A 66 7.81 -4.19 1.82
N THR A 67 8.33 -4.24 3.04
CA THR A 67 7.54 -4.60 4.21
C THR A 67 6.65 -3.45 4.65
N GLU A 68 5.71 -3.74 5.53
CA GLU A 68 4.89 -2.69 6.16
C GLU A 68 5.73 -1.64 6.89
N SER A 69 6.77 -2.07 7.62
CA SER A 69 7.61 -1.14 8.38
C SER A 69 8.43 -0.22 7.48
N GLU A 70 8.86 -0.69 6.31
CA GLU A 70 9.54 0.13 5.32
C GLU A 70 8.61 1.19 4.71
N TYR A 71 7.40 0.79 4.30
CA TYR A 71 6.40 1.75 3.81
C TYR A 71 6.01 2.77 4.88
N ARG A 72 5.85 2.34 6.13
CA ARG A 72 5.57 3.23 7.27
C ARG A 72 6.68 4.27 7.44
N LYS A 73 7.95 3.85 7.47
CA LYS A 73 9.10 4.76 7.57
C LYS A 73 9.16 5.74 6.40
N HIS A 74 8.86 5.30 5.18
CA HIS A 74 8.78 6.20 4.02
C HIS A 74 7.64 7.21 4.13
N GLY A 75 6.49 6.79 4.65
CA GLY A 75 5.34 7.67 4.92
C GLY A 75 5.66 8.73 5.96
N GLU A 76 6.25 8.31 7.09
CA GLU A 76 6.67 9.19 8.18
C GLU A 76 7.71 10.21 7.69
N ALA A 77 8.71 9.77 6.93
CA ALA A 77 9.71 10.67 6.33
C ALA A 77 9.07 11.69 5.36
N ALA A 78 8.00 11.32 4.67
CA ALA A 78 7.26 12.20 3.77
C ALA A 78 6.30 13.18 4.49
N GLY A 79 6.06 13.00 5.79
CA GLY A 79 5.18 13.84 6.60
C GLY A 79 3.80 13.24 6.91
N PHE A 80 3.53 11.99 6.54
CA PHE A 80 2.28 11.32 6.93
C PHE A 80 2.37 10.80 8.36
N SER A 81 1.30 10.99 9.14
CA SER A 81 1.23 10.62 10.56
C SER A 81 0.57 9.27 10.85
N ASN A 82 -0.12 8.68 9.86
CA ASN A 82 -0.85 7.43 10.00
C ASN A 82 -0.64 6.51 8.79
N PHE A 83 -0.71 5.20 9.03
CA PHE A 83 -0.48 4.14 8.05
C PHE A 83 -1.49 3.00 8.20
N ARG A 84 -2.03 2.48 7.08
CA ARG A 84 -2.83 1.24 7.01
C ARG A 84 -2.52 0.46 5.74
N SER A 85 -2.70 -0.86 5.79
CA SER A 85 -2.33 -1.79 4.71
C SER A 85 -3.31 -2.96 4.59
N PRO A 86 -4.63 -2.76 4.42
CA PRO A 86 -5.53 -3.89 4.18
C PRO A 86 -5.21 -4.60 2.86
N ASP A 87 -5.09 -5.92 2.96
CA ASP A 87 -4.96 -6.82 1.80
C ASP A 87 -6.15 -6.65 0.85
N VAL A 88 -5.88 -6.66 -0.45
CA VAL A 88 -6.90 -6.64 -1.51
C VAL A 88 -7.12 -8.04 -2.05
N ASP A 89 -6.04 -8.74 -2.39
CA ASP A 89 -5.99 -10.14 -2.80
C ASP A 89 -4.67 -10.78 -2.32
N HIS A 90 -4.23 -11.90 -2.90
CA HIS A 90 -2.99 -12.56 -2.51
C HIS A 90 -1.69 -11.85 -2.95
N CYS A 91 -1.78 -10.92 -3.90
CA CYS A 91 -0.67 -10.22 -4.54
C CYS A 91 -0.58 -8.75 -4.08
N PHE A 92 -1.73 -8.09 -3.94
CA PHE A 92 -1.80 -6.65 -3.71
C PHE A 92 -2.33 -6.29 -2.34
N THR A 93 -1.83 -5.14 -1.87
CA THR A 93 -2.25 -4.50 -0.64
C THR A 93 -2.63 -3.06 -0.94
N ARG A 94 -3.69 -2.58 -0.29
CA ARG A 94 -4.03 -1.15 -0.35
C ARG A 94 -3.28 -0.43 0.76
N VAL A 95 -2.16 0.20 0.40
CA VAL A 95 -1.40 1.06 1.31
C VAL A 95 -2.08 2.41 1.41
N GLU A 96 -2.44 2.81 2.62
CA GLU A 96 -3.05 4.10 2.94
C GLU A 96 -2.15 4.88 3.89
N LEU A 97 -1.71 6.06 3.46
CA LEU A 97 -1.02 7.04 4.30
C LEU A 97 -1.93 8.22 4.55
N LEU A 98 -2.04 8.64 5.80
CA LEU A 98 -2.92 9.73 6.19
C LEU A 98 -2.19 10.72 7.08
N ASP A 99 -2.55 11.99 6.94
CA ASP A 99 -2.12 13.05 7.87
C ASP A 99 -3.24 13.43 8.87
N PHE A 100 -4.14 12.49 9.14
CA PHE A 100 -5.23 12.64 10.09
C PHE A 100 -5.75 11.28 10.54
N THR A 101 -6.42 11.25 11.69
CA THR A 101 -7.06 10.05 12.21
C THR A 101 -8.47 9.88 11.60
N GLU A 102 -8.60 8.97 10.64
CA GLU A 102 -9.92 8.60 10.11
C GLU A 102 -10.62 7.64 11.09
N HIS A 103 -11.69 8.11 11.74
CA HIS A 103 -12.57 7.25 12.55
C HIS A 103 -13.14 6.14 11.67
N ARG A 104 -13.05 4.89 12.14
CA ARG A 104 -13.55 3.68 11.48
C ARG A 104 -15.01 3.89 11.07
N ARG A 105 -15.28 4.18 9.80
CA ARG A 105 -16.61 3.92 9.24
C ARG A 105 -16.70 2.43 9.07
N GLU A 106 -17.24 1.75 10.08
CA GLU A 106 -17.71 0.39 9.90
C GLU A 106 -18.67 0.42 8.71
N ARG A 107 -18.32 -0.28 7.62
CA ARG A 107 -19.30 -0.50 6.55
C ARG A 107 -20.37 -1.37 7.18
N PRO A 108 -21.65 -0.95 7.23
CA PRO A 108 -22.72 -1.83 7.65
C PRO A 108 -22.64 -3.08 6.77
N TRP A 109 -22.64 -4.25 7.42
CA TRP A 109 -22.82 -5.51 6.70
C TRP A 109 -24.11 -5.40 5.90
N MET A 110 -23.99 -5.37 4.58
CA MET A 110 -25.13 -5.48 3.67
C MET A 110 -25.24 -6.97 3.33
N PRO A 111 -26.29 -7.69 3.77
CA PRO A 111 -26.54 -9.03 3.27
C PRO A 111 -26.70 -8.94 1.76
N GLY A 112 -25.83 -9.66 1.04
CA GLY A 112 -25.84 -9.70 -0.41
C GLY A 112 -27.17 -10.25 -0.92
N THR A 113 -27.81 -9.49 -1.83
CA THR A 113 -28.80 -10.05 -2.74
C THR A 113 -28.04 -10.94 -3.71
N VAL A 114 -28.17 -12.25 -3.53
CA VAL A 114 -27.90 -13.23 -4.58
C VAL A 114 -28.96 -13.00 -5.66
N VAL A 115 -28.51 -12.66 -6.87
CA VAL A 115 -29.28 -12.85 -8.10
C VAL A 115 -28.43 -13.70 -9.03
#